data_AF-A0A523AW63-F1
#
_entry.id   AF-A0A523AW63-F1
#
_cell.length_a   1.000
_cell.length_b   1.000
_cell.length_c   1.000
_cell.angle_alpha   90.00
_cell.angle_beta   90.00
_cell.angle_gamma   90.00
#
_symmetry.space_group_name_H-M   'P 1'
#
loop_
_entity.id
_entity.type
_entity.pdbx_description
1 polymer ?
#
loop_
_entity_poly.entity_id
_entity_poly.type
_entity_poly.pdbx_seq_one_letter_code
_entity_poly.pdbx_strand_id
1 'polypeptide(L)' 'REAWLHNPEMGPREYRGPMWETAMALAMLMAGNDLYITLHPAAIRTMKDVIKWLMGEKGEPTFMSWIGVK' A
#
# COMPACT_ATOMS: atom_id res chain seq x y z
N ARG A 1 -1.86 16.30 -3.57
CA ARG A 1 -0.62 17.12 -3.52
C ARG A 1 -0.43 17.79 -2.15
N GLU A 2 -0.95 17.18 -1.06
CA GLU A 2 -1.01 17.77 0.29
C GLU A 2 -0.32 16.89 1.36
N ALA A 3 0.15 15.70 0.98
CA ALA A 3 0.74 14.73 1.91
C ALA A 3 1.98 15.25 2.65
N TRP A 4 2.63 16.30 2.14
CA TRP A 4 3.79 16.94 2.76
C TRP A 4 3.43 17.99 3.82
N LEU A 5 2.19 18.50 3.82
CA LEU A 5 1.73 19.54 4.74
C LEU A 5 1.62 19.00 6.17
N HIS A 6 2.08 19.80 7.12
CA HIS A 6 1.93 19.50 8.54
C HIS A 6 0.51 19.86 9.01
N ASN A 7 -0.46 18.99 8.70
CA ASN A 7 -1.82 19.06 9.21
C ASN A 7 -2.08 17.90 10.19
N PRO A 8 -2.29 18.15 11.49
CA PRO A 8 -2.56 17.11 12.49
C PRO A 8 -3.79 16.22 12.19
N GLU A 9 -4.80 16.76 11.50
CA GLU A 9 -6.05 16.03 11.19
C GLU A 9 -5.84 14.89 10.18
N MET A 10 -4.78 14.96 9.39
CA MET A 10 -4.47 13.98 8.33
C MET A 10 -3.59 12.81 8.82
N GLY A 11 -3.37 12.67 10.12
CA GLY A 11 -2.58 11.58 10.72
C GLY A 11 -1.07 11.68 10.49
N PRO A 12 -0.27 10.66 10.82
CA PRO A 12 1.19 10.73 10.74
C PRO A 12 1.69 10.86 9.29
N ARG A 13 2.66 11.75 9.05
CA ARG A 13 3.16 12.04 7.71
C ARG A 13 3.88 10.86 7.07
N GLU A 14 4.58 10.03 7.87
CA GLU A 14 5.31 8.87 7.36
C GLU A 14 4.42 7.86 6.61
N TYR A 15 3.14 7.76 6.97
CA TYR A 15 2.23 6.78 6.39
C TYR A 15 1.46 7.33 5.20
N ARG A 16 1.28 8.65 5.08
CA ARG A 16 0.42 9.24 4.02
C ARG A 16 0.89 8.91 2.61
N GLY A 17 2.19 9.06 2.34
CA GLY A 17 2.79 8.73 1.04
C GLY A 17 2.64 7.26 0.67
N PRO A 18 3.16 6.33 1.50
CA PRO A 18 3.01 4.89 1.27
C PRO A 18 1.56 4.44 1.15
N MET A 19 0.67 4.98 1.98
CA MET A 19 -0.75 4.64 1.99
C MET A 19 -1.46 5.13 0.73
N TRP A 20 -1.13 6.33 0.25
CA TRP A 20 -1.62 6.84 -1.04
C TRP A 20 -1.19 5.95 -2.21
N GLU A 21 0.09 5.60 -2.28
CA GLU A 21 0.59 4.69 -3.33
C GLU A 21 -0.08 3.31 -3.25
N THR A 22 -0.25 2.77 -2.03
CA THR A 22 -0.89 1.47 -1.82
C THR A 22 -2.36 1.47 -2.25
N ALA A 23 -3.14 2.46 -1.81
CA ALA A 23 -4.56 2.55 -2.15
C ALA A 23 -4.77 2.67 -3.66
N MET A 24 -3.94 3.47 -4.34
CA MET A 24 -3.99 3.61 -5.80
C MET A 24 -3.59 2.30 -6.50
N ALA A 25 -2.50 1.65 -6.07
CA ALA A 25 -2.04 0.40 -6.65
C ALA A 25 -3.11 -0.70 -6.54
N LEU A 26 -3.80 -0.80 -5.40
CA LEU A 26 -4.88 -1.77 -5.21
C LEU A 26 -6.12 -1.45 -6.05
N ALA A 27 -6.49 -0.17 -6.17
CA ALA A 27 -7.59 0.24 -7.05
C ALA A 27 -7.31 -0.10 -8.52
N MET A 28 -6.10 0.15 -9.00
CA MET A 28 -5.68 -0.17 -10.36
C MET A 28 -5.51 -1.67 -10.59
N LEU A 29 -5.16 -2.44 -9.55
CA LEU A 29 -5.11 -3.91 -9.62
C LEU A 29 -6.50 -4.48 -9.90
N MET A 30 -7.52 -3.97 -9.22
CA MET A 30 -8.91 -4.34 -9.49
C MET A 30 -9.42 -3.85 -10.84
N ALA A 31 -8.82 -2.79 -11.40
CA ALA A 31 -9.10 -2.30 -12.74
C ALA A 31 -8.41 -3.10 -13.86
N GLY A 32 -7.55 -4.07 -13.52
CA GLY A 32 -6.87 -4.93 -14.49
C GLY A 32 -5.55 -4.39 -15.04
N ASN A 33 -4.90 -3.44 -14.35
CA ASN A 33 -3.57 -2.98 -14.77
C ASN A 33 -2.49 -4.06 -14.54
N ASP A 34 -1.64 -4.28 -15.54
CA ASP A 34 -0.54 -5.26 -15.50
C ASP A 34 0.81 -4.69 -15.03
N LEU A 35 1.08 -3.39 -15.28
CA LEU A 35 2.37 -2.75 -15.00
C LEU A 35 2.23 -1.62 -13.98
N TYR A 36 3.09 -1.65 -12.96
CA TYR A 36 3.17 -0.64 -11.91
C TYR A 36 4.57 -0.07 -11.83
N ILE A 37 4.66 1.25 -11.77
CA ILE A 37 5.90 1.97 -11.45
C ILE A 37 5.67 2.68 -10.13
N THR A 38 6.18 2.10 -9.06
CA THR A 38 5.99 2.53 -7.67
C THR A 38 7.33 2.86 -7.03
N LEU A 39 7.35 3.88 -6.19
CA LEU A 39 8.56 4.38 -5.54
C LEU A 39 8.73 3.79 -4.14
N HIS A 40 7.64 3.65 -3.38
CA HIS A 40 7.74 3.26 -1.97
C HIS A 40 7.78 1.73 -1.79
N PRO A 41 8.83 1.16 -1.14
CA PRO A 41 8.96 -0.29 -0.96
C PRO A 41 7.80 -0.94 -0.18
N ALA A 42 7.20 -0.22 0.78
CA ALA A 42 6.07 -0.73 1.56
C ALA A 42 4.80 -0.95 0.70
N ALA A 43 4.56 -0.08 -0.29
CA ALA A 43 3.42 -0.21 -1.19
C ALA A 43 3.59 -1.44 -2.10
N ILE A 44 4.81 -1.66 -2.61
CA ILE A 44 5.15 -2.82 -3.45
C ILE A 44 4.96 -4.13 -2.68
N ARG A 45 5.43 -4.20 -1.43
CA ARG A 45 5.28 -5.40 -0.60
C ARG A 45 3.81 -5.71 -0.33
N THR A 46 3.04 -4.69 0.06
CA THR A 46 1.60 -4.83 0.30
C THR A 46 0.87 -5.32 -0.95
N MET A 47 1.16 -4.71 -2.10
CA MET A 47 0.56 -5.10 -3.36
C MET A 47 0.87 -6.56 -3.73
N LYS A 48 2.14 -6.98 -3.60
CA LYS A 48 2.56 -8.36 -3.88
C LYS A 48 1.85 -9.37 -2.97
N ASP A 49 1.70 -9.05 -1.69
CA ASP A 49 0.99 -9.91 -0.73
C ASP A 49 -0.48 -10.05 -1.12
N VAL A 50 -1.14 -8.95 -1.52
CA VAL A 50 -2.54 -8.99 -1.97
C VAL A 50 -2.67 -9.82 -3.25
N ILE A 51 -1.77 -9.67 -4.22
CA ILE A 51 -1.77 -10.49 -5.45
C ILE A 51 -1.66 -11.97 -5.08
N LYS A 52 -0.70 -12.34 -4.23
CA LYS A 52 -0.51 -13.73 -3.79
C LYS A 52 -1.74 -14.30 -3.10
N TRP A 53 -2.36 -13.50 -2.23
CA TRP A 53 -3.60 -13.87 -1.55
C TRP A 53 -4.74 -14.11 -2.54
N LEU A 54 -4.92 -13.22 -3.53
CA LEU A 54 -5.92 -13.38 -4.60
C LEU A 54 -5.65 -14.61 -5.49
N MET A 55 -4.37 -14.99 -5.66
CA MET A 55 -3.95 -16.20 -6.38
C MET A 55 -4.08 -17.49 -5.57
N GLY A 56 -4.55 -17.41 -4.32
CA GLY A 56 -4.80 -18.57 -3.45
C GLY A 56 -3.56 -19.12 -2.74
N GLU A 57 -2.47 -18.35 -2.66
CA GLU A 57 -1.33 -18.74 -1.82
C GLU A 57 -1.73 -18.77 -0.33
N LYS A 58 -1.28 -19.81 0.38
CA LYS A 58 -1.54 -19.97 1.82
C LYS A 58 -0.40 -19.36 2.63
N GLY A 59 -0.71 -18.35 3.44
CA GLY A 59 0.21 -17.68 4.35
C GLY A 59 -0.45 -16.45 4.99
N GLU A 60 0.00 -16.04 6.18
CA GLU A 60 -0.48 -14.80 6.78
C GLU A 60 0.00 -13.60 5.96
N PRO A 61 -0.88 -12.65 5.60
CA PRO A 61 -0.48 -11.48 4.83
C PRO A 61 0.48 -10.60 5.64
N THR A 62 1.64 -10.24 5.07
CA THR A 62 2.65 -9.43 5.78
C THR A 62 2.43 -7.92 5.65
N PHE A 63 1.40 -7.50 4.92
CA PHE A 63 1.14 -6.09 4.60
C PHE A 63 0.86 -5.21 5.82
N MET A 64 0.44 -5.76 6.97
CA MET A 64 0.21 -4.97 8.20
C MET A 64 1.50 -4.60 8.94
N SER A 65 2.63 -5.26 8.61
CA SER A 65 3.91 -5.11 9.33
C SER A 65 4.46 -3.68 9.39
N TRP A 66 4.12 -2.83 8.41
CA TRP A 66 4.60 -1.44 8.38
C TRP A 66 3.67 -0.44 9.06
N ILE A 67 2.44 -0.85 9.40
CA ILE A 67 1.42 0.03 10.01
C ILE A 67 1.53 0.00 11.55
N GLY A 68 2.50 -0.74 12.11
CA GLY A 68 2.70 -0.83 13.56
C GLY A 68 1.55 -1.50 14.33
N VAL A 69 0.53 -1.98 13.61
CA VAL A 69 -0.55 -2.80 14.15
C VAL A 69 0.00 -4.21 14.29
N LYS A 70 0.38 -4.58 15.52
CA LYS A 70 0.66 -5.97 15.90
C LYS A 70 -0.62 -6.79 15.92
#